data_AF-A0A956M357-F1
#
_entry.id   AF-A0A956M357-F1
#
_cell.length_a   1.000
_cell.length_b   1.000
_cell.length_c   1.000
_cell.angle_alpha   90.00
_cell.angle_beta   90.00
_cell.angle_gamma   90.00
#
_symmetry.space_group_name_H-M   'P 1'
#
loop_
_entity.id
_entity.type
_entity.pdbx_description
1 polymer ?
#
loop_
_entity_poly.entity_id
_entity_poly.type
_entity_poly.pdbx_seq_one_letter_code
_entity_poly.pdbx_strand_id
1 'polypeptide(L)'
;RMRAKLRAVRDGLRARLHVPRDDVGRWLGQVVAGYYRYFAVPRNYPALSLFRYEVVRLWCQALRRRSQKSRITWARMLRWAGQWIPQPRIMHPYPEQRLLVMTQGRSPVR
;
A
#
# COMPACT_ATOMS: atom_id res chain seq x y z
N ARG A 1 -13.98 0.52 -0.22
CA ARG A 1 -12.77 -0.34 -0.04
C ARG A 1 -11.49 0.48 0.20
N MET A 2 -11.03 1.33 -0.73
CA MET A 2 -9.82 2.15 -0.53
C MET A 2 -9.89 3.09 0.68
N ARG A 3 -11.00 3.85 0.84
CA ARG A 3 -11.21 4.74 2.00
C ARG A 3 -11.09 4.01 3.34
N ALA A 4 -11.66 2.81 3.45
CA ALA A 4 -11.58 1.99 4.66
C ALA A 4 -10.13 1.56 4.95
N LYS A 5 -9.37 1.17 3.91
CA LYS A 5 -7.96 0.84 4.05
C LYS A 5 -7.12 2.05 4.48
N LEU A 6 -7.37 3.23 3.91
CA LEU A 6 -6.72 4.48 4.31
C LEU A 6 -7.04 4.86 5.76
N ARG A 7 -8.28 4.63 6.22
CA ARG A 7 -8.64 4.80 7.63
C ARG A 7 -7.83 3.88 8.54
N ALA A 8 -7.74 2.59 8.19
CA ALA A 8 -6.90 1.64 8.93
C ALA A 8 -5.41 2.03 8.95
N VAL A 9 -4.88 2.54 7.82
CA VAL A 9 -3.50 3.08 7.77
C VAL A 9 -3.35 4.28 8.70
N ARG A 10 -4.30 5.22 8.68
CA ARG A 10 -4.28 6.39 9.57
C ARG A 10 -4.29 5.98 11.04
N ASP A 11 -5.13 5.02 11.41
CA ASP A 11 -5.23 4.56 12.80
C ASP A 11 -3.96 3.79 13.20
N GLY A 12 -3.39 2.98 12.30
CA GLY A 12 -2.10 2.33 12.49
C GLY A 12 -0.91 3.30 12.60
N LEU A 13 -0.95 4.43 11.91
CA LEU A 13 0.03 5.51 12.03
C LEU A 13 -0.09 6.24 13.37
N ARG A 14 -1.31 6.45 13.87
CA ARG A 14 -1.54 7.04 15.20
C ARG A 14 -0.95 6.17 16.30
N ALA A 15 -1.16 4.86 16.24
CA ALA A 15 -0.58 3.92 17.20
C ALA A 15 0.96 3.87 17.14
N ARG A 16 1.56 4.25 16.01
CA ARG A 16 3.02 4.21 15.78
C ARG A 16 3.68 5.58 15.85
N LEU A 17 3.07 6.55 16.55
CA LEU A 17 3.58 7.92 16.61
C LEU A 17 5.01 7.99 17.16
N HIS A 18 5.32 7.16 18.16
CA HIS A 18 6.63 7.15 18.84
C HIS A 18 7.64 6.19 18.20
N VAL A 19 7.21 5.31 17.28
CA VAL A 19 8.06 4.32 16.61
C VAL A 19 9.05 5.03 15.68
N PRO A 20 10.31 4.56 15.54
CA PRO A 20 11.27 5.13 14.60
C PRO A 20 10.71 5.24 13.17
N ARG A 21 11.06 6.32 12.47
CA ARG A 21 10.56 6.60 11.11
C ARG A 21 10.73 5.40 10.18
N ASP A 22 11.90 4.77 10.21
CA ASP A 22 12.27 3.74 9.24
C ASP A 22 11.46 2.45 9.44
N ASP A 23 11.11 2.12 10.69
CA ASP A 23 10.22 0.99 11.00
C ASP A 23 8.78 1.25 10.58
N VAL A 24 8.31 2.50 10.74
CA VAL A 24 7.00 2.91 10.18
C VAL A 24 7.03 2.80 8.66
N GLY A 25 8.14 3.18 8.02
CA GLY A 25 8.34 3.03 6.57
C GLY A 25 8.23 1.58 6.12
N ARG A 26 8.95 0.65 6.78
CA ARG A 26 8.88 -0.80 6.50
C ARG A 26 7.47 -1.34 6.63
N TRP A 27 6.77 -0.98 7.71
CA TRP A 27 5.39 -1.39 7.93
C TRP A 27 4.46 -0.87 6.82
N LEU A 28 4.59 0.39 6.42
CA LEU A 28 3.83 0.95 5.30
C LEU A 28 4.14 0.22 3.99
N GLY A 29 5.40 -0.13 3.74
CA GLY A 29 5.81 -0.95 2.60
C GLY A 29 5.06 -2.27 2.53
N GLN A 30 4.95 -2.99 3.66
CA GLN A 30 4.18 -4.24 3.74
C GLN A 30 2.68 -4.01 3.50
N VAL A 31 2.10 -2.93 4.04
CA VAL A 31 0.68 -2.61 3.82
C VAL A 31 0.38 -2.32 2.35
N VAL A 32 1.24 -1.53 1.69
CA VAL A 32 1.07 -1.19 0.27
C VAL A 32 1.32 -2.42 -0.62
N ALA A 33 2.35 -3.22 -0.33
CA ALA A 33 2.59 -4.47 -1.04
C ALA A 33 1.40 -5.44 -0.91
N GLY A 34 0.82 -5.56 0.29
CA GLY A 34 -0.39 -6.35 0.51
C GLY A 34 -1.58 -5.83 -0.31
N TYR A 35 -1.76 -4.51 -0.39
CA TYR A 35 -2.81 -3.91 -1.23
C TYR A 35 -2.58 -4.24 -2.73
N TYR A 36 -1.35 -4.14 -3.21
CA TYR A 36 -1.02 -4.41 -4.61
C TYR A 36 -1.28 -5.87 -4.99
N ARG A 37 -1.00 -6.85 -4.13
CA ARG A 37 -1.30 -8.27 -4.40
C ARG A 37 -2.77 -8.56 -4.73
N TYR A 38 -3.70 -7.72 -4.29
CA TYR A 38 -5.11 -7.88 -4.58
C TYR A 38 -5.59 -6.97 -5.72
N PHE A 39 -5.08 -5.74 -5.77
CA PHE A 39 -5.62 -4.71 -6.65
C PHE A 39 -4.77 -4.43 -7.89
N ALA A 40 -3.58 -5.00 -8.03
CA ALA A 40 -2.68 -4.76 -9.15
C ALA A 40 -3.06 -5.54 -10.43
N VAL A 41 -4.30 -5.35 -10.88
CA VAL A 41 -4.86 -5.84 -12.15
C VAL A 41 -4.74 -4.79 -13.25
N PRO A 42 -4.86 -5.16 -14.54
CA PRO A 42 -4.74 -4.20 -15.64
C PRO A 42 -5.86 -3.15 -15.55
N ARG A 43 -5.61 -1.95 -16.09
CA ARG A 43 -6.43 -0.72 -15.95
C ARG A 43 -6.61 -0.15 -14.54
N ASN A 44 -6.09 -0.80 -13.48
CA ASN A 44 -6.22 -0.28 -12.12
C ASN A 44 -5.05 0.60 -11.65
N TYR A 45 -4.08 0.88 -12.52
CA TYR A 45 -2.90 1.68 -12.19
C TYR A 45 -3.21 3.04 -11.53
N PRO A 46 -4.20 3.84 -12.00
CA PRO A 46 -4.53 5.11 -11.37
C PRO A 46 -4.92 4.96 -9.89
N ALA A 47 -5.68 3.92 -9.54
CA ALA A 47 -6.07 3.66 -8.16
C ALA A 47 -4.89 3.21 -7.28
N LEU A 48 -3.95 2.43 -7.83
CA LEU A 48 -2.73 2.01 -7.13
C LEU A 48 -1.82 3.21 -6.84
N SER A 49 -1.69 4.12 -7.81
CA SER A 49 -0.93 5.35 -7.68
C SER A 49 -1.54 6.28 -6.65
N LEU A 50 -2.86 6.49 -6.72
CA LEU A 50 -3.60 7.30 -5.75
C LEU A 50 -3.50 6.73 -4.34
N PHE A 51 -3.61 5.41 -4.17
CA PHE A 51 -3.46 4.77 -2.88
C PHE A 51 -2.07 5.01 -2.27
N ARG A 52 -1.01 4.84 -3.07
CA ARG A 52 0.37 5.13 -2.63
C ARG A 52 0.53 6.59 -2.25
N TYR A 53 0.04 7.51 -3.07
CA TYR A 53 0.10 8.94 -2.79
C TYR A 53 -0.55 9.30 -1.44
N GLU A 54 -1.77 8.80 -1.19
CA GLU A 54 -2.48 9.06 0.06
C GLU A 54 -1.77 8.45 1.28
N VAL A 55 -1.19 7.25 1.14
CA VAL A 55 -0.37 6.64 2.20
C VAL A 55 0.84 7.51 2.55
N VAL A 56 1.58 7.98 1.54
CA VAL A 56 2.74 8.85 1.73
C VAL A 56 2.32 10.19 2.35
N ARG A 57 1.19 10.76 1.91
CA ARG A 57 0.62 11.98 2.47
C ARG A 57 0.26 11.83 3.95
N LEU A 58 -0.41 10.74 4.33
CA LEU A 58 -0.76 10.43 5.72
C LEU A 58 0.49 10.27 6.60
N TRP A 59 1.52 9.60 6.09
CA TRP A 59 2.78 9.43 6.81
C TRP A 59 3.50 10.76 7.01
N CYS A 60 3.52 11.64 6.00
CA CYS A 60 4.06 13.00 6.11
C CYS A 60 3.33 13.81 7.19
N GLN A 61 1.99 13.74 7.22
CA GLN A 61 1.18 14.40 8.24
C GLN A 61 1.43 13.84 9.65
N ALA A 62 1.67 12.54 9.79
CA ALA A 62 2.01 11.93 11.08
C ALA A 62 3.38 12.42 11.58
N LEU A 63 4.39 12.46 10.70
CA LEU A 63 5.73 12.95 11.05
C LEU A 63 5.75 14.44 11.40
N ARG A 64 5.01 15.27 10.66
CA ARG A 64 4.87 16.71 10.98
C ARG A 64 4.21 16.95 12.33
N ARG A 65 3.25 16.10 12.72
CA ARG A 65 2.61 16.17 14.05
C ARG A 65 3.55 15.74 15.16
N ARG A 66 4.40 14.72 14.91
CA ARG A 66 5.38 14.24 15.89
C ARG A 66 6.48 15.26 16.17
N SER A 67 6.94 15.97 15.15
CA SER A 67 8.11 16.86 15.24
C SER A 67 7.72 18.31 15.03
N GLN A 68 7.69 19.08 16.11
CA GLN A 68 7.50 20.54 16.10
C GLN A 68 8.62 21.27 15.33
N LYS A 69 9.84 20.70 15.27
CA LYS A 69 11.03 21.35 14.68
C LYS A 69 11.34 20.96 13.23
N SER A 70 10.73 19.91 12.66
CA SER A 70 11.09 19.49 11.30
C SER A 70 10.09 19.95 10.25
N ARG A 71 10.47 20.98 9.47
CA ARG A 71 9.86 21.29 8.16
C ARG A 71 10.20 20.16 7.17
N ILE A 72 9.46 19.05 7.24
CA ILE A 72 9.60 17.97 6.25
C ILE A 72 9.00 18.46 4.94
N THR A 73 9.88 18.73 3.97
CA THR A 73 9.49 19.02 2.59
C THR A 73 8.94 17.78 1.92
N TRP A 74 8.06 17.98 0.94
CA TRP A 74 7.50 16.86 0.16
C TRP A 74 8.60 16.07 -0.57
N ALA A 75 9.63 16.75 -1.10
CA ALA A 75 10.78 16.10 -1.74
C ALA A 75 11.52 15.16 -0.77
N ARG A 76 11.77 15.59 0.47
CA ARG A 76 12.41 14.74 1.50
C ARG A 76 11.53 13.54 1.86
N MET A 77 10.22 13.76 1.93
CA MET A 77 9.25 12.70 2.17
C MET A 77 9.28 11.65 1.04
N LEU A 78 9.32 12.10 -0.23
CA LEU A 78 9.37 11.21 -1.38
C LEU A 78 10.63 10.34 -1.40
N ARG A 79 11.78 10.85 -0.94
CA ARG A 79 13.00 10.04 -0.80
C ARG A 79 12.81 8.91 0.21
N TRP A 80 12.25 9.19 1.39
CA TRP A 80 11.96 8.15 2.38
C TRP A 80 10.90 7.16 1.89
N ALA A 81 9.86 7.66 1.22
CA ALA A 81 8.85 6.80 0.62
C ALA A 81 9.44 5.93 -0.50
N GLY A 82 10.38 6.44 -1.29
CA GLY A 82 11.06 5.68 -2.34
C GLY A 82 11.88 4.50 -1.80
N GLN A 83 12.42 4.61 -0.58
CA GLN A 83 13.18 3.56 0.06
C GLN A 83 12.29 2.40 0.54
N TRP A 84 11.10 2.70 1.06
CA TRP A 84 10.29 1.70 1.79
C TRP A 84 8.96 1.33 1.12
N ILE A 85 8.35 2.23 0.37
CA ILE A 85 7.01 2.06 -0.18
C ILE A 85 7.12 1.72 -1.68
N PRO A 86 6.70 0.52 -2.09
CA PRO A 86 6.86 0.07 -3.47
C PRO A 86 6.11 0.98 -4.45
N GLN A 87 6.66 1.13 -5.65
CA GLN A 87 5.98 1.81 -6.74
C GLN A 87 4.83 0.94 -7.28
N PRO A 88 3.74 1.55 -7.77
CA PRO A 88 2.65 0.81 -8.39
C PRO A 88 3.19 0.06 -9.60
N ARG A 89 2.97 -1.26 -9.63
CA ARG A 89 3.26 -2.13 -10.77
C ARG A 89 2.06 -3.03 -10.98
N ILE A 90 1.68 -3.26 -12.23
CA ILE A 90 0.63 -4.23 -12.57
C ILE A 90 1.25 -5.61 -12.33
N MET A 91 0.67 -6.42 -11.44
CA MET A 91 1.21 -7.72 -11.02
C MET A 91 0.41 -8.90 -11.54
N HIS A 92 -0.85 -8.68 -11.92
CA HIS A 92 -1.76 -9.76 -12.25
C HIS A 92 -2.43 -9.55 -13.62
N PRO A 93 -2.66 -10.62 -14.38
CA PRO A 93 -3.65 -10.62 -15.45
C PRO A 93 -5.06 -10.40 -14.85
N TYR A 94 -6.07 -10.16 -15.68
CA TYR A 94 -7.43 -9.89 -15.18
C TYR A 94 -7.96 -11.04 -14.29
N PRO A 95 -8.85 -10.77 -13.32
CA PRO A 95 -9.39 -11.79 -12.42
C PRO A 95 -10.00 -13.00 -13.15
N GLU A 96 -10.64 -12.75 -14.28
CA GLU A 96 -11.19 -13.72 -15.23
C GLU A 96 -10.14 -14.68 -15.82
N GLN A 97 -8.86 -14.29 -15.89
CA GLN A 97 -7.75 -15.17 -16.28
C GLN A 97 -7.11 -15.89 -15.07
N ARG A 98 -7.28 -15.32 -13.88
CA ARG A 98 -6.68 -15.82 -12.63
C ARG A 98 -7.57 -16.84 -11.90
N LEU A 99 -8.88 -16.77 -12.14
CA LEU A 99 -9.93 -17.64 -11.58
C LEU A 99 -10.45 -18.68 -12.59
N LEU A 100 -9.80 -18.85 -13.75
CA LEU A 100 -9.97 -20.03 -14.58
C LEU A 100 -9.41 -21.24 -13.79
N VAL A 101 -10.21 -21.72 -12.84
CA VAL A 101 -10.14 -23.09 -12.38
C VAL A 101 -10.51 -23.90 -13.62
N MET A 102 -9.50 -24.39 -14.34
CA MET A 102 -9.71 -25.53 -15.22
C MET A 102 -10.02 -26.70 -14.29
N THR A 103 -11.28 -26.83 -13.84
CA THR A 103 -11.80 -28.11 -13.41
C THR A 103 -11.78 -28.99 -14.65
N GLN A 104 -10.62 -29.56 -14.97
CA GLN A 104 -10.51 -30.74 -15.80
C GLN A 104 -11.34 -31.79 -15.06
N GLY A 105 -12.59 -31.94 -15.48
CA GLY A 105 -13.52 -32.90 -14.93
C GLY A 105 -12.96 -34.30 -15.14
N ARG A 106 -12.28 -34.81 -14.12
CA ARG A 106 -12.08 -36.25 -13.89
C ARG A 106 -12.22 -36.50 -12.41
N SER A 107 -13.47 -36.55 -11.96
CA SER A 107 -13.84 -37.33 -10.78
C SER A 107 -13.79 -38.81 -11.20
N PRO A 108 -12.90 -39.64 -10.63
CA PRO A 108 -13.05 -41.08 -10.71
C PRO A 108 -13.94 -41.49 -9.53
N VAL A 109 -15.24 -41.62 -9.76
CA VAL A 109 -16.11 -42.29 -8.80
C VAL A 109 -17.06 -43.23 -9.54
N ARG A 110 -16.70 -44.51 -9.40
CA ARG A 110 -17.42 -45.76 -9.68
C ARG A 110 -17.52 -46.18 -11.14
#